data_AF-A0A957R206-F1
#
_entry.id   AF-A0A957R206-F1
#
_cell.length_a   1.000
_cell.length_b   1.000
_cell.length_c   1.000
_cell.angle_alpha   90.00
_cell.angle_beta   90.00
_cell.angle_gamma   90.00
#
_symmetry.space_group_name_H-M   'P 1'
#
loop_
_entity.id
_entity.type
_entity.pdbx_description
1 polymer ?
#
loop_
_entity_poly.entity_id
_entity_poly.type
_entity_poly.pdbx_seq_one_letter_code
_entity_poly.pdbx_strand_id
1 'polypeptide(L)'
;MNEFSLLWPDGQPTRTWPVAPETFRDLELGAIVRAICTQPRYERALHDHFGQLCLDEATIRYRQTLLQDLDAQPEFTRLLTEALPLLEELALPGLRQKKQVDSLPAVLLRARELELLVATV
;
A
#
# COMPACT_ATOMS: atom_id res chain seq x y z
N MET A 1 -15.61 2.43 2.15
CA MET A 1 -14.84 1.33 1.55
C MET A 1 -13.45 1.48 2.14
N ASN A 2 -13.08 0.66 3.13
CA ASN A 2 -11.78 0.80 3.80
C ASN A 2 -10.70 0.44 2.79
N GLU A 3 -9.96 1.46 2.34
CA GLU A 3 -8.68 1.24 1.69
C GLU A 3 -7.75 0.65 2.74
N PHE A 4 -7.28 -0.59 2.50
CA PHE A 4 -6.32 -1.22 3.38
C PHE A 4 -5.00 -0.47 3.21
N SER A 5 -4.63 0.33 4.21
CA SER A 5 -3.38 1.09 4.22
C SER A 5 -2.56 0.71 5.43
N LEU A 6 -1.43 0.05 5.20
CA LEU A 6 -0.41 -0.22 6.22
C LEU A 6 0.24 1.07 6.76
N LEU A 7 0.01 2.22 6.12
CA LEU A 7 0.57 3.50 6.56
C LEU A 7 -0.29 4.21 7.61
N TRP A 8 -1.48 3.69 7.92
CA TRP A 8 -2.43 4.33 8.83
C TRP A 8 -3.04 3.28 9.75
N PRO A 9 -2.91 3.41 11.08
CA PRO A 9 -3.38 2.38 12.02
C PRO A 9 -4.89 2.12 11.90
N ASP A 10 -5.69 3.15 11.66
CA ASP A 10 -7.15 3.06 11.47
C ASP A 10 -7.56 3.04 9.99
N GLY A 11 -6.60 2.85 9.07
CA GLY A 11 -6.84 2.85 7.62
C GLY A 11 -7.13 4.23 7.01
N GLN A 12 -7.09 5.33 7.79
CA GLN A 12 -7.29 6.69 7.28
C GLN A 12 -6.24 7.69 7.79
N PRO A 13 -5.92 8.72 6.99
CA PRO A 13 -5.09 9.83 7.44
C PRO A 13 -5.74 10.59 8.60
N THR A 14 -5.08 10.64 9.75
CA THR A 14 -5.62 11.28 10.96
C THR A 14 -5.23 12.76 11.07
N ARG A 15 -3.97 13.12 10.78
CA ARG A 15 -3.49 14.51 10.86
C ARG A 15 -2.26 14.75 10.00
N THR A 16 -2.46 15.26 8.80
CA THR A 16 -1.38 15.70 7.92
C THR A 16 -1.30 17.22 7.83
N TRP A 17 -0.10 17.70 7.54
CA TRP A 17 0.18 19.10 7.24
C TRP A 17 0.75 19.22 5.83
N PRO A 18 0.14 20.04 4.96
CA PRO A 18 0.65 20.26 3.62
C PRO A 18 1.98 21.02 3.67
N VAL A 19 3.00 20.50 2.99
CA VAL A 19 4.29 21.19 2.85
C VAL A 19 4.18 22.23 1.74
N ALA A 20 4.57 23.46 2.02
CA ALA A 20 4.62 24.51 1.01
C ALA A 20 5.66 24.15 -0.08
N PRO A 21 5.42 24.47 -1.37
CA PRO A 21 6.35 24.15 -2.46
C PRO A 21 7.78 24.69 -2.25
N GLU A 22 7.91 25.84 -1.59
CA GLU A 22 9.18 26.45 -1.22
C GLU A 22 9.91 25.56 -0.19
N THR A 23 9.24 25.20 0.89
CA THR A 23 9.78 24.31 1.93
C THR A 23 10.15 22.94 1.37
N PHE A 24 9.36 22.40 0.45
CA PHE A 24 9.65 21.12 -0.19
C PHE A 24 10.95 21.17 -1.02
N ARG A 25 11.20 22.30 -1.69
CA ARG A 25 12.46 22.54 -2.42
C ARG A 25 13.63 22.80 -1.49
N ASP A 26 13.45 23.64 -0.47
CA ASP A 26 14.50 24.03 0.48
C ASP A 26 15.01 22.83 1.28
N LEU A 27 14.11 21.90 1.64
CA LEU A 27 14.46 20.63 2.30
C LEU A 27 14.89 19.54 1.31
N GLU A 28 14.98 19.85 0.02
CA GLU A 28 15.31 18.92 -1.07
C GLU A 28 14.52 17.60 -1.02
N LEU A 29 13.25 17.64 -0.61
CA LEU A 29 12.44 16.43 -0.41
C LEU A 29 12.27 15.63 -1.72
N GLY A 30 12.30 16.30 -2.87
CA GLY A 30 12.30 15.64 -4.16
C GLY A 30 13.56 14.81 -4.43
N ALA A 31 14.73 15.21 -3.90
CA ALA A 31 15.94 14.40 -4.00
C ALA A 31 15.85 13.16 -3.10
N ILE A 32 15.29 13.31 -1.89
CA ILE A 32 15.02 12.19 -0.97
C ILE A 32 14.08 11.18 -1.63
N VAL A 33 12.96 11.64 -2.19
CA VAL A 33 12.00 10.79 -2.92
C VAL A 33 12.70 9.99 -4.02
N ARG A 34 13.52 10.63 -4.85
CA ARG A 34 14.27 9.94 -5.92
C ARG A 34 15.31 8.95 -5.38
N ALA A 35 15.93 9.24 -4.25
CA ALA A 35 16.92 8.36 -3.64
C ALA A 35 16.31 7.08 -3.06
N ILE A 36 15.09 7.16 -2.51
CA ILE A 36 14.40 6.02 -1.90
C ILE A 36 13.47 5.27 -2.87
N CYS A 37 13.04 5.92 -3.95
CA CYS A 37 12.13 5.32 -4.91
C CYS A 37 12.88 4.39 -5.87
N THR A 38 12.81 3.09 -5.62
CA THR A 38 13.44 2.07 -6.49
C THR A 38 12.63 1.76 -7.75
N GLN A 39 11.35 2.17 -7.80
CA GLN A 39 10.46 1.92 -8.92
C GLN A 39 9.70 3.20 -9.32
N PRO A 40 9.91 3.77 -10.52
CA PRO A 40 9.34 5.06 -10.93
C PRO A 40 7.82 5.17 -10.79
N ARG A 41 7.10 4.05 -10.92
CA ARG A 41 5.64 4.01 -10.75
C ARG A 41 5.15 4.46 -9.37
N TYR A 42 5.98 4.36 -8.33
CA TYR A 42 5.65 4.77 -6.96
C TYR A 42 6.14 6.18 -6.61
N GLU A 43 6.88 6.85 -7.51
CA GLU A 43 7.48 8.15 -7.25
C GLU A 43 6.42 9.20 -6.90
N ARG A 44 5.30 9.22 -7.64
CA ARG A 44 4.18 10.13 -7.38
C ARG A 44 3.58 9.91 -5.99
N ALA A 45 3.34 8.67 -5.60
CA ALA A 45 2.76 8.35 -4.30
C ALA A 45 3.68 8.77 -3.15
N LEU A 46 5.00 8.57 -3.32
CA LEU A 46 6.00 9.06 -2.37
C LEU A 46 6.02 10.59 -2.33
N HIS A 47 6.01 11.25 -3.49
CA HIS A 47 5.96 12.70 -3.57
C HIS A 47 4.72 13.27 -2.85
N ASP A 48 3.55 12.68 -3.07
CA ASP A 48 2.31 13.07 -2.39
C ASP A 48 2.40 12.84 -0.87
N HIS A 49 3.05 11.74 -0.44
CA HIS A 49 3.28 11.45 0.97
C HIS A 49 4.22 12.46 1.65
N PHE A 50 5.36 12.78 1.02
CA PHE A 50 6.30 13.78 1.55
C PHE A 50 5.74 15.21 1.47
N GLY A 51 4.78 15.46 0.58
CA GLY A 51 4.02 16.70 0.54
C GLY A 51 3.00 16.84 1.68
N GLN A 52 2.74 15.77 2.45
CA GLN A 52 1.73 15.72 3.51
C GLN A 52 2.35 15.13 4.79
N LEU A 53 3.02 15.97 5.59
CA LEU A 53 3.72 15.51 6.79
C LEU A 53 2.72 15.10 7.88
N CYS A 54 2.85 13.87 8.37
CA CYS A 54 2.07 13.39 9.51
C CYS A 54 2.53 14.13 10.78
N LEU A 55 1.58 14.70 11.52
CA LEU A 55 1.85 15.37 12.81
C LEU A 55 1.41 14.54 14.02
N ASP A 56 0.74 13.41 13.78
CA ASP A 56 0.30 12.51 14.85
C ASP A 56 1.44 11.58 15.28
N GLU A 57 1.86 11.70 16.54
CA GLU A 57 2.95 10.92 17.12
C GLU A 57 2.64 9.42 17.12
N ALA A 58 1.39 9.05 17.45
CA ALA A 58 0.98 7.65 17.50
C ALA A 58 1.12 6.99 16.13
N THR A 59 0.67 7.67 15.07
CA THR A 59 0.84 7.23 13.69
C THR A 59 2.30 7.16 13.26
N ILE A 60 3.14 8.15 13.63
CA ILE A 60 4.58 8.12 13.32
C ILE A 60 5.22 6.88 13.96
N ARG A 61 4.93 6.63 15.24
CA ARG A 61 5.46 5.48 15.98
C ARG A 61 5.01 4.17 15.36
N TYR A 62 3.73 4.05 15.01
CA TYR A 62 3.18 2.89 14.31
C TYR A 62 3.94 2.60 13.01
N ARG A 63 4.20 3.62 12.18
CA ARG A 63 4.97 3.46 10.94
C ARG A 63 6.41 3.02 11.19
N GLN A 64 7.06 3.59 12.20
CA GLN A 64 8.42 3.20 12.57
C GLN A 64 8.48 1.75 13.04
N THR A 65 7.53 1.31 13.87
CA THR A 65 7.41 -0.09 14.29
C THR A 65 7.16 -1.00 13.09
N LEU A 66 6.24 -0.64 12.20
CA LEU A 66 5.96 -1.43 10.99
C LEU A 66 7.21 -1.57 10.10
N LEU A 67 7.98 -0.50 9.92
CA LEU A 67 9.23 -0.55 9.16
C LEU A 67 10.28 -1.43 9.85
N GLN A 68 10.38 -1.37 11.18
CA GLN A 68 11.26 -2.23 11.96
C GLN A 68 10.86 -3.70 11.85
N ASP A 69 9.58 -4.01 11.89
CA ASP A 69 9.06 -5.37 11.73
C ASP A 69 9.37 -5.93 10.34
N LEU A 70 9.20 -5.11 9.29
CA LEU A 70 9.55 -5.49 7.91
C LEU A 70 11.06 -5.70 7.72
N ASP A 71 11.90 -4.88 8.37
CA ASP A 71 13.35 -5.02 8.34
C ASP A 71 13.82 -6.27 9.09
N ALA A 72 13.17 -6.60 10.22
CA ALA A 72 13.44 -7.80 11.01
C ALA A 72 13.03 -9.11 10.32
N GLN A 73 12.17 -9.05 9.29
CA GLN A 73 11.63 -10.21 8.58
C GLN A 73 11.89 -10.16 7.07
N PRO A 74 13.16 -10.30 6.63
CA PRO A 74 13.54 -10.12 5.22
C PRO A 74 12.85 -11.11 4.27
N GLU A 75 12.62 -12.36 4.69
CA GLU A 75 11.91 -13.34 3.86
C GLU A 75 10.43 -12.97 3.65
N PHE A 76 9.76 -12.47 4.70
CA PHE A 76 8.38 -11.99 4.57
C PHE A 76 8.33 -10.79 3.62
N THR A 77 9.23 -9.82 3.79
CA THR A 77 9.32 -8.65 2.93
C THR A 77 9.60 -9.02 1.47
N ARG A 78 10.46 -10.03 1.23
CA ARG A 78 10.71 -10.56 -0.12
C ARG A 78 9.45 -11.16 -0.73
N LEU A 79 8.79 -12.07 -0.02
CA LEU A 79 7.55 -12.72 -0.48
C LEU A 79 6.42 -11.71 -0.72
N LEU A 80 6.27 -10.73 0.17
CA LEU A 80 5.29 -9.65 0.01
C LEU A 80 5.60 -8.83 -1.24
N THR A 81 6.87 -8.49 -1.49
CA THR A 81 7.31 -7.76 -2.68
C THR A 81 7.01 -8.53 -3.96
N GLU A 82 7.19 -9.85 -3.96
CA GLU A 82 6.85 -10.74 -5.07
C GLU A 82 5.32 -10.83 -5.29
N ALA A 83 4.53 -10.73 -4.22
CA ALA A 83 3.07 -10.78 -4.29
C ALA A 83 2.42 -9.43 -4.67
N LEU A 84 3.08 -8.29 -4.46
CA LEU A 84 2.53 -6.95 -4.74
C LEU A 84 2.00 -6.79 -6.18
N PRO A 85 2.72 -7.21 -7.25
CA PRO A 85 2.19 -7.14 -8.60
C PRO A 85 0.89 -7.93 -8.80
N LEU A 86 0.77 -9.10 -8.18
CA LEU A 86 -0.44 -9.93 -8.24
C LEU A 86 -1.61 -9.26 -7.51
N LEU A 87 -1.33 -8.61 -6.38
CA LEU A 87 -2.34 -7.83 -5.65
C LEU A 87 -2.79 -6.59 -6.43
N GLU A 88 -1.88 -5.93 -7.14
CA GLU A 88 -2.20 -4.81 -8.04
C GLU A 88 -3.13 -5.27 -9.19
N GLU A 89 -2.86 -6.42 -9.81
CA GLU A 89 -3.73 -7.00 -10.84
C GLU A 89 -5.15 -7.26 -10.32
N LEU A 90 -5.27 -7.74 -9.07
CA LEU A 90 -6.56 -7.98 -8.40
C LEU A 90 -7.27 -6.68 -8.00
N ALA A 91 -6.54 -5.60 -7.74
CA ALA A 91 -7.07 -4.31 -7.33
C ALA A 91 -7.58 -3.45 -8.52
N LEU A 92 -7.33 -3.86 -9.77
CA LEU A 92 -7.76 -3.10 -10.95
C LEU A 92 -9.29 -2.92 -10.99
N PRO A 93 -9.79 -1.67 -11.14
CA PRO A 93 -11.23 -1.36 -11.21
C PRO A 93 -11.98 -2.04 -12.37
N GLY A 94 -11.28 -2.66 -13.33
CA GLY A 94 -11.87 -3.37 -14.47
C GLY A 94 -12.69 -4.62 -14.09
N LEU A 95 -12.49 -5.17 -12.90
CA LEU A 95 -13.32 -6.27 -12.38
C LEU A 95 -14.60 -5.78 -11.69
N ARG A 96 -14.70 -4.49 -11.34
CA ARG A 96 -15.86 -3.93 -10.62
C ARG A 96 -16.98 -3.41 -11.52
N GLN A 97 -16.81 -3.44 -12.85
CA GLN A 97 -17.83 -2.96 -13.81
C GLN A 97 -18.37 -4.00 -14.79
N LYS A 98 -18.09 -5.29 -14.61
CA LYS A 98 -18.93 -6.34 -15.23
C LYS A 98 -19.97 -6.81 -14.23
N LYS A 99 -21.01 -5.98 -14.12
CA LYS A 99 -22.44 -6.36 -14.13
C LYS A 99 -22.69 -7.84 -13.77
N GLN A 100 -23.44 -8.06 -12.71
CA GLN A 100 -24.33 -9.22 -12.56
C GLN A 100 -23.60 -10.56 -12.30
N VAL A 101 -23.18 -10.82 -11.06
CA VAL A 101 -22.88 -12.20 -10.65
C VAL A 101 -23.47 -12.54 -9.28
N ASP A 102 -24.77 -12.33 -9.14
CA ASP A 102 -25.63 -13.26 -8.37
C ASP A 102 -25.78 -14.58 -9.14
N SER A 103 -24.68 -15.15 -9.62
CA SER A 103 -24.70 -16.44 -10.29
C SER A 103 -23.77 -17.38 -9.56
N LEU A 104 -24.33 -18.54 -9.17
CA LEU A 104 -23.63 -19.71 -8.62
C LEU A 104 -22.24 -19.96 -9.26
N PRO A 105 -22.00 -19.72 -10.56
CA PRO A 105 -20.66 -19.77 -11.15
C PRO A 105 -19.56 -18.94 -10.48
N ALA A 106 -19.82 -17.71 -10.01
CA ALA A 106 -18.77 -16.92 -9.32
C ALA A 106 -18.49 -17.44 -7.91
N VAL A 107 -19.49 -17.97 -7.23
CA VAL A 107 -19.33 -18.62 -5.92
C VAL A 107 -18.52 -19.90 -6.07
N LEU A 108 -18.76 -20.69 -7.13
CA LEU A 108 -17.98 -21.89 -7.44
C LEU A 108 -16.53 -21.57 -7.82
N LEU A 109 -16.29 -20.47 -8.55
CA LEU A 109 -14.93 -20.06 -8.89
C LEU A 109 -14.13 -19.66 -7.65
N ARG A 110 -14.75 -18.93 -6.73
CA ARG A 110 -14.11 -18.53 -5.46
C ARG A 110 -13.92 -19.71 -4.50
N ALA A 111 -14.84 -20.67 -4.47
CA ALA A 111 -14.67 -21.90 -3.70
C ALA A 111 -13.50 -22.74 -4.23
N ARG A 112 -13.34 -22.83 -5.55
CA ARG A 112 -12.22 -23.55 -6.18
C ARG A 112 -10.86 -22.87 -5.96
N GLU A 113 -10.82 -21.53 -5.96
CA GLU A 113 -9.61 -20.78 -5.61
C GLU A 113 -9.20 -21.00 -4.15
N LEU A 114 -10.16 -21.11 -3.24
CA LEU A 114 -9.93 -21.45 -1.83
C LEU A 114 -9.44 -22.89 -1.64
N GLU A 115 -10.00 -23.86 -2.36
CA GLU A 115 -9.53 -25.26 -2.31
C GLU A 115 -8.09 -25.40 -2.81
N LEU A 116 -7.71 -24.66 -3.85
CA LEU A 116 -6.34 -24.68 -4.37
C LEU A 116 -5.32 -24.13 -3.36
N LEU A 117 -5.67 -23.06 -2.64
CA LEU A 117 -4.80 -22.46 -1.63
C LEU A 117 -4.64 -23.35 -0.39
N VAL A 118 -5.71 -24.06 0.00
CA VAL A 118 -5.68 -25.01 1.13
C VAL A 118 -4.92 -26.29 0.77
N ALA A 119 -4.98 -26.76 -0.48
CA ALA A 119 -4.27 -27.96 -0.93
C ALA A 119 -2.76 -27.74 -1.18
N THR A 120 -2.31 -26.49 -1.24
CA THR A 120 -0.89 -26.12 -1.36
C THR A 120 -0.20 -25.85 -0.02
N VAL A 121 -0.88 -26.16 1.10
CA VAL A 121 -0.33 -26.22 2.46
C VAL A 121 -0.32 -27.66 2.94
#